data_AF-F4Q599-F1
#
_entry.id   AF-F4Q599-F1
#
_cell.length_a   1.000
_cell.length_b   1.000
_cell.length_c   1.000
_cell.angle_alpha   90.00
_cell.angle_beta   90.00
_cell.angle_gamma   90.00
#
_symmetry.space_group_name_H-M   'P 1'
#
loop_
_entity.id
_entity.type
_entity.pdbx_description
1 polymer ?
#
loop_
_entity_poly.entity_id
_entity_poly.type
_entity_poly.pdbx_seq_one_letter_code
_entity_poly.pdbx_strand_id
1 'polypeptide(L)'
;MNITFINIFRILYIRNYIFQSLSTLPSTRSVYQDDQNSVTINYIKGRELSKQFFIVLIQTYAMPWDFLVHHLPPIDQVNMRGDNIANLYVSHKNATVSTLGHLLDDWLPKDVKVTRIIDAAVRSGNIDIVKMLHFRYQDRDQTVDSSSSDSICSTDAIDRAVRGGYNDIVEFLLFNRTEGYHRNTLNRVISNGNLPLIKLFTNKLAKQQVEWTPLILKSVFWCDNLDAIKYIDPFRYQYLASHGSELDPEELADWDNSEFLEAVFRGSLDILKYLHDNRPEAKIDHQIMDLACSQGNLDVLKAIDNAHLNIVEFLIQNRTEHESIDILMKHSFIYPRIDIFNFLNQLNNTKVNSFPVLSYREE
;
A
#
# COMPACT_ATOMS: atom_id res chain seq x y z
N MET A 1 -29.29 1.81 38.67
CA MET A 1 -28.15 1.38 39.51
C MET A 1 -27.11 0.78 38.57
N ASN A 2 -25.98 1.45 38.33
CA ASN A 2 -24.98 0.97 37.38
C ASN A 2 -24.12 -0.12 38.03
N ILE A 3 -24.31 -1.37 37.59
CA ILE A 3 -23.48 -2.50 37.99
C ILE A 3 -22.17 -2.41 37.20
N THR A 4 -21.06 -2.11 37.89
CA THR A 4 -19.73 -2.09 37.28
C THR A 4 -19.07 -3.46 37.35
N PHE A 5 -18.01 -3.69 36.56
CA PHE A 5 -17.21 -4.91 36.64
C PHE A 5 -16.70 -5.17 38.07
N ILE A 6 -16.27 -4.14 38.79
CA ILE A 6 -15.83 -4.23 40.19
C ILE A 6 -16.96 -4.71 41.11
N ASN A 7 -18.20 -4.27 40.88
CA ASN A 7 -19.34 -4.72 41.67
C ASN A 7 -19.58 -6.23 41.49
N ILE A 8 -19.44 -6.72 40.26
CA ILE A 8 -19.56 -8.15 39.92
C ILE A 8 -18.37 -8.95 40.49
N PHE A 9 -17.15 -8.44 40.35
CA PHE A 9 -15.93 -9.10 40.79
C PHE A 9 -15.82 -9.23 42.31
N ARG A 10 -16.46 -8.33 43.07
CA ARG A 10 -16.54 -8.41 44.54
C ARG A 10 -17.46 -9.52 45.04
N ILE A 11 -18.34 -10.07 44.17
CA ILE A 11 -19.18 -11.21 44.52
C ILE A 11 -18.32 -12.47 44.46
N LEU A 12 -17.98 -13.00 45.65
CA LEU A 12 -17.12 -14.18 45.84
C LEU A 12 -17.49 -15.36 44.96
N TYR A 13 -18.77 -15.69 44.86
CA TYR A 13 -19.27 -16.79 44.04
C TYR A 13 -18.96 -16.57 42.56
N ILE A 14 -19.30 -15.39 42.02
CA ILE A 14 -19.08 -15.05 40.61
C ILE A 14 -17.58 -15.01 40.30
N ARG A 15 -16.79 -14.38 41.18
CA ARG A 15 -15.33 -14.35 41.06
C ARG A 15 -14.73 -15.76 40.98
N ASN A 16 -15.11 -16.63 41.90
CA ASN A 16 -14.59 -18.00 41.94
C ASN A 16 -15.04 -18.81 40.73
N TYR A 17 -16.29 -18.66 40.30
CA TYR A 17 -16.82 -19.30 39.10
C TYR A 17 -16.04 -18.87 37.85
N ILE A 18 -15.81 -17.57 37.65
CA ILE A 18 -15.02 -17.03 36.52
C ILE A 18 -13.61 -17.63 36.52
N PHE A 19 -12.89 -17.61 37.65
CA PHE A 19 -11.52 -18.13 37.69
C PHE A 19 -11.43 -19.65 37.53
N GLN A 20 -12.45 -20.40 37.98
CA GLN A 20 -12.55 -21.83 37.71
C GLN A 20 -12.78 -22.08 36.21
N SER A 21 -13.66 -21.34 35.55
CA SER A 21 -13.88 -21.44 34.10
C SER A 21 -12.65 -21.03 33.29
N LEU A 22 -11.86 -20.06 33.75
CA LEU A 22 -10.59 -19.70 33.10
C LEU A 22 -9.51 -20.79 33.28
N SER A 23 -9.60 -21.58 34.35
CA SER A 23 -8.63 -22.65 34.61
C SER A 23 -8.74 -23.83 33.64
N THR A 24 -9.92 -23.99 33.01
CA THR A 24 -10.22 -25.04 32.01
C THR A 24 -9.88 -24.63 30.59
N LEU A 25 -9.44 -23.37 30.35
CA LEU A 25 -9.01 -22.93 29.03
C LEU A 25 -7.68 -23.62 28.64
N PRO A 26 -7.56 -24.07 27.38
CA PRO A 26 -6.33 -24.71 26.92
C PRO A 26 -5.16 -23.71 26.89
N SER A 27 -3.99 -24.15 27.35
CA SER A 27 -2.76 -23.35 27.32
C SER A 27 -2.21 -23.16 25.90
N THR A 28 -2.72 -23.91 24.93
CA THR A 28 -2.27 -23.90 23.54
C THR A 28 -3.48 -23.96 22.59
N ARG A 29 -3.45 -23.20 21.50
CA ARG A 29 -4.39 -23.32 20.38
C ARG A 29 -3.60 -23.41 19.09
N SER A 30 -3.75 -24.52 18.38
CA SER A 30 -3.28 -24.64 17.00
C SER A 30 -4.22 -23.83 16.11
N VAL A 31 -3.65 -22.89 15.37
CA VAL A 31 -4.32 -22.17 14.29
C VAL A 31 -3.68 -22.64 13.00
N TYR A 32 -4.50 -23.21 12.11
CA TYR A 32 -4.06 -23.60 10.77
C TYR A 32 -4.05 -22.35 9.89
N GLN A 33 -2.87 -22.02 9.36
CA GLN A 33 -2.69 -21.02 8.31
C GLN A 33 -2.20 -21.80 7.09
N ASP A 34 -3.16 -22.21 6.27
CA ASP A 34 -3.02 -23.04 5.06
C ASP A 34 -2.60 -24.50 5.31
N ASP A 35 -2.91 -25.36 4.33
CA ASP A 35 -2.89 -26.83 4.39
C ASP A 35 -1.53 -27.47 4.76
N GLN A 36 -0.48 -26.68 4.99
CA GLN A 36 0.85 -27.17 5.39
C GLN A 36 1.51 -26.44 6.57
N ASN A 37 0.90 -25.42 7.19
CA ASN A 37 1.50 -24.74 8.35
C ASN A 37 0.53 -24.57 9.53
N SER A 38 0.84 -25.24 10.64
CA SER A 38 0.15 -25.03 11.92
C SER A 38 0.96 -24.10 12.82
N VAL A 39 0.39 -22.95 13.18
CA VAL A 39 0.97 -22.05 14.19
C VAL A 39 0.36 -22.40 15.54
N THR A 40 1.19 -22.81 16.49
CA THR A 40 0.73 -23.06 17.86
C THR A 40 0.81 -21.77 18.66
N ILE A 41 -0.33 -21.23 19.08
CA ILE A 41 -0.43 -20.06 19.94
C ILE A 41 -0.51 -20.54 21.39
N ASN A 42 0.50 -20.21 22.19
CA ASN A 42 0.53 -20.54 23.62
C ASN A 42 -0.03 -19.36 24.44
N TYR A 43 -1.08 -19.60 25.22
CA TYR A 43 -1.61 -18.64 26.17
C TYR A 43 -0.99 -18.87 27.53
N ILE A 44 -0.50 -17.79 28.16
CA ILE A 44 -0.07 -17.83 29.55
C ILE A 44 -1.12 -17.21 30.46
N LYS A 45 -1.30 -17.79 31.64
CA LYS A 45 -2.19 -17.24 32.66
C LYS A 45 -1.59 -15.93 33.18
N GLY A 46 -2.44 -14.94 33.48
CA GLY A 46 -1.97 -13.61 33.93
C GLY A 46 -1.04 -13.65 35.15
N ARG A 47 -1.27 -14.56 36.11
CA ARG A 47 -0.37 -14.76 37.26
C ARG A 47 1.04 -15.25 36.89
N GLU A 48 1.22 -15.84 35.71
CA GLU A 48 2.52 -16.32 35.24
C GLU A 48 3.29 -15.20 34.50
N LEU A 49 2.65 -14.07 34.18
CA LEU A 49 3.30 -12.89 33.62
C LEU A 49 4.35 -12.33 34.58
N SER A 50 4.08 -12.36 35.89
CA SER A 50 5.00 -11.84 36.91
C SER A 50 6.32 -12.62 37.01
N LYS A 51 6.38 -13.80 36.39
CA LYS A 51 7.58 -14.65 36.33
C LYS A 51 8.38 -14.47 35.03
N GLN A 52 7.86 -13.71 34.08
CA GLN A 52 8.52 -13.47 32.80
C GLN A 52 9.64 -12.45 32.96
N PHE A 53 10.65 -12.55 32.10
CA PHE A 53 11.67 -11.53 31.98
C PHE A 53 11.05 -10.21 31.50
N PHE A 54 11.57 -9.08 31.98
CA PHE A 54 11.06 -7.74 31.64
C PHE A 54 10.96 -7.53 30.11
N ILE A 55 11.89 -8.10 29.34
CA ILE A 55 11.91 -7.96 27.89
C ILE A 55 10.70 -8.60 27.22
N VAL A 56 10.19 -9.72 27.76
CA VAL A 56 8.99 -10.39 27.27
C VAL A 56 7.75 -9.54 27.57
N LEU A 57 7.71 -8.90 28.75
CA LEU A 57 6.63 -7.98 29.12
C LEU A 57 6.57 -6.76 28.19
N ILE A 58 7.73 -6.29 27.72
CA ILE A 58 7.83 -5.18 26.77
C ILE A 58 7.48 -5.62 25.35
N GLN A 59 8.18 -6.60 24.81
CA GLN A 59 8.13 -6.97 23.38
C GLN A 59 6.86 -7.75 23.02
N THR A 60 6.50 -8.74 23.83
CA THR A 60 5.44 -9.71 23.48
C THR A 60 4.07 -9.22 23.93
N TYR A 61 4.02 -8.47 25.04
CA TYR A 61 2.76 -8.07 25.66
C TYR A 61 2.51 -6.56 25.66
N ALA A 62 3.56 -5.75 25.47
CA ALA A 62 3.52 -4.29 25.64
C ALA A 62 2.78 -3.86 26.91
N MET A 63 3.19 -4.43 28.04
CA MET A 63 2.49 -4.25 29.31
C MET A 63 2.35 -2.76 29.70
N PRO A 64 1.21 -2.37 30.31
CA PRO A 64 1.03 -1.04 30.87
C PRO A 64 2.07 -0.73 31.96
N TRP A 65 2.43 0.54 32.10
CA TRP A 65 3.43 1.01 33.06
C TRP A 65 3.18 0.53 34.50
N ASP A 66 1.94 0.65 34.99
CA ASP A 66 1.55 0.27 36.36
C ASP A 66 1.91 -1.18 36.72
N PHE A 67 1.90 -2.07 35.73
CA PHE A 67 2.36 -3.44 35.92
C PHE A 67 3.87 -3.54 35.68
N LEU A 68 4.33 -2.97 34.56
CA LEU A 68 5.70 -3.12 34.07
C LEU A 68 6.74 -2.62 35.08
N VAL A 69 6.50 -1.48 35.73
CA VAL A 69 7.46 -0.82 36.64
C VAL A 69 7.95 -1.73 37.76
N HIS A 70 7.11 -2.65 38.25
CA HIS A 70 7.45 -3.59 39.32
C HIS A 70 8.33 -4.76 38.86
N HIS A 71 8.54 -4.90 37.54
CA HIS A 71 9.27 -5.99 36.91
C HIS A 71 10.52 -5.51 36.14
N LEU A 72 10.81 -4.22 36.16
CA LEU A 72 12.00 -3.66 35.50
C LEU A 72 13.24 -3.81 36.40
N PRO A 73 14.35 -4.35 35.88
CA PRO A 73 15.63 -4.36 36.60
C PRO A 73 16.24 -2.94 36.62
N PRO A 74 17.24 -2.69 37.50
CA PRO A 74 18.08 -1.50 37.40
C PRO A 74 18.70 -1.39 36.00
N ILE A 75 18.65 -0.20 35.39
CA ILE A 75 19.01 0.00 33.98
C ILE A 75 20.50 -0.28 33.71
N ASP A 76 21.36 -0.09 34.71
CA ASP A 76 22.79 -0.42 34.70
C ASP A 76 23.08 -1.92 34.56
N GLN A 77 22.11 -2.78 34.89
CA GLN A 77 22.22 -4.23 34.73
C GLN A 77 21.72 -4.73 33.36
N VAL A 78 21.16 -3.84 32.55
CA VAL A 78 20.59 -4.19 31.24
C VAL A 78 21.65 -4.05 30.15
N ASN A 79 22.12 -5.19 29.63
CA ASN A 79 23.06 -5.23 28.49
C ASN A 79 22.35 -5.04 27.14
N MET A 80 21.64 -3.92 26.98
CA MET A 80 20.95 -3.55 25.75
C MET A 80 20.76 -2.04 25.71
N ARG A 81 20.97 -1.43 24.53
CA ARG A 81 20.77 0.02 24.37
C ARG A 81 19.31 0.40 24.61
N GLY A 82 19.08 1.53 25.28
CA GLY A 82 17.73 1.97 25.64
C GLY A 82 16.82 2.21 24.43
N ASP A 83 17.37 2.66 23.30
CA ASP A 83 16.61 2.85 22.05
C ASP A 83 16.14 1.52 21.47
N ASN A 84 16.90 0.43 21.61
CA ASN A 84 16.43 -0.89 21.19
C ASN A 84 15.26 -1.38 22.06
N ILE A 85 15.27 -1.11 23.36
CA ILE A 85 14.17 -1.49 24.26
C ILE A 85 12.90 -0.70 23.93
N ALA A 86 13.03 0.62 23.74
CA ALA A 86 11.94 1.46 23.30
C ALA A 86 11.38 0.99 21.94
N ASN A 87 12.26 0.65 20.98
CA ASN A 87 11.86 0.11 19.68
C ASN A 87 11.01 -1.16 19.81
N LEU A 88 11.39 -2.08 20.70
CA LEU A 88 10.63 -3.31 20.95
C LEU A 88 9.25 -3.00 21.51
N TYR A 89 9.13 -2.01 22.39
CA TYR A 89 7.84 -1.57 22.91
C TYR A 89 6.96 -0.97 21.81
N VAL A 90 7.45 0.08 21.12
CA VAL A 90 6.65 0.85 20.15
C VAL A 90 6.28 0.08 18.89
N SER A 91 7.02 -0.99 18.58
CA SER A 91 6.70 -1.88 17.45
C SER A 91 5.46 -2.75 17.72
N HIS A 92 5.02 -2.84 18.98
CA HIS A 92 3.87 -3.65 19.35
C HIS A 92 2.54 -2.89 19.17
N LYS A 93 1.51 -3.57 18.66
CA LYS A 93 0.18 -2.99 18.38
C LYS A 93 -0.55 -2.40 19.60
N ASN A 94 -0.22 -2.88 20.80
CA ASN A 94 -0.81 -2.39 22.06
C ASN A 94 0.08 -1.35 22.78
N ALA A 95 1.14 -0.86 22.13
CA ALA A 95 1.98 0.17 22.73
C ALA A 95 1.17 1.43 23.02
N THR A 96 1.39 2.01 24.19
CA THR A 96 0.68 3.22 24.62
C THR A 96 1.64 4.39 24.83
N VAL A 97 1.15 5.60 24.59
CA VAL A 97 1.86 6.84 24.87
C VAL A 97 2.27 6.93 26.35
N SER A 98 1.37 6.53 27.25
CA SER A 98 1.61 6.59 28.71
C SER A 98 2.80 5.73 29.13
N THR A 99 2.83 4.45 28.73
CA THR A 99 3.94 3.57 29.10
C THR A 99 5.24 3.99 28.45
N LEU A 100 5.22 4.40 27.18
CA LEU A 100 6.44 4.87 26.53
C LEU A 100 6.98 6.14 27.19
N GLY A 101 6.10 7.06 27.59
CA GLY A 101 6.47 8.27 28.34
C GLY A 101 7.24 7.91 29.60
N HIS A 102 6.67 7.06 30.44
CA HIS A 102 7.34 6.59 31.66
C HIS A 102 8.63 5.82 31.39
N LEU A 103 8.67 4.97 30.36
CA LEU A 103 9.91 4.29 29.97
C LEU A 103 11.02 5.30 29.66
N LEU A 104 10.72 6.39 28.95
CA LEU A 104 11.70 7.43 28.58
C LEU A 104 12.05 8.38 29.75
N ASP A 105 11.09 8.64 30.63
CA ASP A 105 11.24 9.56 31.76
C ASP A 105 11.95 8.92 32.95
N ASP A 106 11.52 7.72 33.32
CA ASP A 106 11.78 7.16 34.64
C ASP A 106 12.81 6.01 34.61
N TRP A 107 13.02 5.36 33.46
CA TRP A 107 13.83 4.13 33.41
C TRP A 107 14.94 4.11 32.36
N LEU A 108 14.66 4.52 31.12
CA LEU A 108 15.65 4.48 30.04
C LEU A 108 16.70 5.60 30.17
N PRO A 109 17.93 5.37 29.65
CA PRO A 109 18.96 6.40 29.60
C PRO A 109 18.52 7.64 28.80
N LYS A 110 19.08 8.81 29.12
CA LYS A 110 18.69 10.08 28.46
C LYS A 110 19.29 10.27 27.06
N ASP A 111 20.33 9.51 26.72
CA ASP A 111 21.06 9.50 25.45
C ASP A 111 20.44 8.55 24.39
N VAL A 112 19.18 8.15 24.58
CA VAL A 112 18.46 7.33 23.59
C VAL A 112 18.34 8.03 22.24
N LYS A 113 18.56 7.26 21.17
CA LYS A 113 18.39 7.71 19.78
C LYS A 113 16.91 7.76 19.38
N VAL A 114 16.29 8.92 19.60
CA VAL A 114 14.85 9.16 19.36
C VAL A 114 14.45 8.87 17.90
N THR A 115 15.32 9.17 16.93
CA THR A 115 15.08 8.90 15.50
C THR A 115 14.70 7.45 15.23
N ARG A 116 15.38 6.50 15.89
CA ARG A 116 15.09 5.06 15.72
C ARG A 116 13.73 4.68 16.32
N ILE A 117 13.36 5.33 17.42
CA ILE A 117 12.10 5.11 18.14
C ILE A 117 10.92 5.65 17.33
N ILE A 118 11.05 6.85 16.76
CA ILE A 118 10.03 7.42 15.87
C ILE A 118 9.88 6.55 14.62
N ASP A 119 10.98 6.16 13.97
CA ASP A 119 10.93 5.27 12.79
C ASP A 119 10.23 3.94 13.09
N ALA A 120 10.37 3.42 14.32
CA ALA A 120 9.68 2.22 14.75
C ALA A 120 8.20 2.44 15.03
N ALA A 121 7.82 3.55 15.66
CA ALA A 121 6.42 3.93 15.88
C ALA A 121 5.68 4.20 14.55
N VAL A 122 6.37 4.81 13.59
CA VAL A 122 5.87 5.00 12.22
C VAL A 122 5.60 3.66 11.55
N ARG A 123 6.54 2.70 11.66
CA ARG A 123 6.38 1.36 11.08
C ARG A 123 5.23 0.57 11.70
N SER A 124 4.90 0.81 12.97
CA SER A 124 3.77 0.17 13.65
C SER A 124 2.44 0.89 13.45
N GLY A 125 2.43 2.06 12.81
CA GLY A 125 1.22 2.83 12.54
C GLY A 125 0.63 3.53 13.76
N ASN A 126 1.42 3.73 14.84
CA ASN A 126 0.92 4.35 16.07
C ASN A 126 1.11 5.87 16.03
N ILE A 127 0.15 6.59 15.44
CA ILE A 127 0.21 8.05 15.27
C ILE A 127 0.32 8.81 16.60
N ASP A 128 -0.29 8.33 17.67
CA ASP A 128 -0.26 9.02 18.97
C ASP A 128 1.15 9.00 19.57
N ILE A 129 1.85 7.87 19.44
CA ILE A 129 3.26 7.77 19.83
C ILE A 129 4.13 8.65 18.92
N VAL A 130 3.89 8.65 17.60
CA VAL A 130 4.64 9.51 16.66
C VAL A 130 4.49 10.99 17.03
N LYS A 131 3.26 11.46 17.28
CA LYS A 131 2.96 12.82 17.72
C LYS A 131 3.62 13.15 19.05
N MET A 132 3.48 12.26 20.05
CA MET A 132 4.11 12.44 21.35
C MET A 132 5.62 12.60 21.22
N LEU A 133 6.30 11.69 20.51
CA LEU A 133 7.75 11.75 20.34
C LEU A 133 8.19 13.00 19.58
N HIS A 134 7.44 13.39 18.53
CA HIS A 134 7.73 14.61 17.77
C HIS A 134 7.67 15.86 18.67
N PHE A 135 6.55 16.10 19.36
CA PHE A 135 6.38 17.29 20.21
C PHE A 135 7.33 17.28 21.40
N ARG A 136 7.58 16.12 21.99
CA ARG A 136 8.47 15.98 23.15
C ARG A 136 9.93 16.35 22.84
N TYR A 137 10.38 16.10 21.62
CA TYR A 137 11.78 16.29 21.23
C TYR A 137 11.99 17.41 20.22
N GLN A 138 10.96 18.18 19.89
CA GLN A 138 10.99 19.25 18.86
C GLN A 138 12.12 20.26 19.06
N ASP A 139 12.48 20.59 20.30
CA ASP A 139 13.53 21.58 20.59
C ASP A 139 14.96 21.04 20.41
N ARG A 140 15.15 19.72 20.34
CA ARG A 140 16.48 19.12 20.07
C ARG A 140 17.00 19.41 18.67
N ASP A 141 16.12 19.80 17.75
CA ASP A 141 16.43 20.14 16.36
C ASP A 141 17.22 21.45 16.21
N GLN A 142 17.21 22.32 17.23
CA GLN A 142 17.70 23.70 17.13
C GLN A 142 19.09 23.92 17.74
N THR A 143 19.67 22.92 18.40
CA THR A 143 20.94 23.06 19.11
C THR A 143 21.96 22.06 18.61
N VAL A 144 23.03 22.62 18.03
CA VAL A 144 24.38 22.08 17.85
C VAL A 144 24.65 21.38 16.49
N ASP A 145 25.46 22.09 15.70
CA ASP A 145 26.26 21.66 14.56
C ASP A 145 25.57 20.81 13.49
N SER A 146 25.48 21.37 12.28
CA SER A 146 25.01 20.77 11.03
C SER A 146 25.78 19.52 10.55
N SER A 147 26.65 18.99 11.41
CA SER A 147 27.43 17.76 11.25
C SER A 147 26.99 16.65 12.22
N SER A 148 26.09 16.94 13.18
CA SER A 148 25.50 15.92 14.05
C SER A 148 24.23 15.35 13.42
N SER A 149 24.20 14.04 13.26
CA SER A 149 23.15 13.27 12.59
C SER A 149 21.87 13.11 13.41
N ASP A 150 21.53 14.08 14.26
CA ASP A 150 20.49 13.96 15.29
C ASP A 150 19.16 14.61 14.87
N SER A 151 18.82 14.48 13.58
CA SER A 151 17.46 14.73 13.10
C SER A 151 16.48 13.82 13.84
N ILE A 152 15.42 14.40 14.41
CA ILE A 152 14.39 13.67 15.17
C ILE A 152 13.70 12.61 14.29
N CYS A 153 13.61 12.86 12.98
CA CYS A 153 13.02 11.97 12.01
C CYS A 153 14.01 11.68 10.87
N SER A 154 13.95 10.47 10.31
CA SER A 154 14.76 10.14 9.14
C SER A 154 13.96 10.36 7.84
N THR A 155 14.65 10.44 6.71
CA THR A 155 14.00 10.44 5.38
C THR A 155 13.24 9.14 5.10
N ASP A 156 13.53 8.07 5.85
CA ASP A 156 12.81 6.78 5.75
C ASP A 156 11.42 6.84 6.37
N ALA A 157 11.13 7.78 7.27
CA ALA A 157 9.89 7.77 8.04
C ALA A 157 8.66 7.89 7.14
N ILE A 158 8.65 8.85 6.21
CA ILE A 158 7.55 9.00 5.26
C ILE A 158 7.44 7.76 4.36
N ASP A 159 8.55 7.20 3.89
CA ASP A 159 8.52 5.98 3.07
C ASP A 159 7.91 4.80 3.82
N ARG A 160 8.27 4.61 5.10
CA ARG A 160 7.70 3.58 5.97
C ARG A 160 6.21 3.80 6.23
N ALA A 161 5.79 5.03 6.47
CA ALA A 161 4.38 5.38 6.64
C ALA A 161 3.56 5.08 5.38
N VAL A 162 4.09 5.44 4.19
CA VAL A 162 3.46 5.13 2.89
C VAL A 162 3.38 3.61 2.67
N ARG A 163 4.45 2.85 2.97
CA ARG A 163 4.45 1.38 2.87
C ARG A 163 3.42 0.73 3.81
N GLY A 164 3.22 1.29 4.99
CA GLY A 164 2.23 0.82 5.96
C GLY A 164 0.79 1.25 5.64
N GLY A 165 0.58 2.14 4.67
CA GLY A 165 -0.74 2.73 4.38
C GLY A 165 -1.22 3.72 5.45
N TYR A 166 -0.33 4.24 6.29
CA TYR A 166 -0.65 5.12 7.41
C TYR A 166 -0.75 6.59 6.97
N ASN A 167 -1.80 6.91 6.20
CA ASN A 167 -1.96 8.22 5.54
C ASN A 167 -1.99 9.40 6.53
N ASP A 168 -2.53 9.20 7.72
CA ASP A 168 -2.57 10.17 8.82
C ASP A 168 -1.17 10.50 9.36
N ILE A 169 -0.30 9.49 9.48
CA ILE A 169 1.10 9.66 9.82
C ILE A 169 1.83 10.38 8.68
N VAL A 170 1.57 10.00 7.42
CA VAL A 170 2.17 10.65 6.25
C VAL A 170 1.82 12.14 6.22
N GLU A 171 0.55 12.48 6.40
CA GLU A 171 0.07 13.85 6.50
C GLU A 171 0.77 14.61 7.64
N PHE A 172 0.78 14.03 8.84
CA PHE A 172 1.44 14.62 10.00
C PHE A 172 2.92 14.90 9.74
N LEU A 173 3.67 13.93 9.23
CA LEU A 173 5.09 14.08 8.93
C LEU A 173 5.29 15.12 7.82
N LEU A 174 4.49 15.11 6.75
CA LEU A 174 4.63 16.07 5.66
C LEU A 174 4.35 17.52 6.10
N PHE A 175 3.46 17.76 7.06
CA PHE A 175 3.21 19.13 7.54
C PHE A 175 4.19 19.61 8.60
N ASN A 176 4.78 18.72 9.39
CA ASN A 176 5.58 19.08 10.55
C ASN A 176 7.09 18.84 10.38
N ARG A 177 7.54 18.24 9.26
CA ARG A 177 8.93 17.80 9.03
C ARG A 177 9.46 18.25 7.67
N THR A 178 10.77 18.48 7.60
CA THR A 178 11.48 19.07 6.45
C THR A 178 12.57 18.18 5.85
N GLU A 179 12.88 17.05 6.48
CA GLU A 179 13.92 16.08 6.08
C GLU A 179 13.67 15.51 4.67
N GLY A 180 12.42 15.53 4.21
CA GLY A 180 12.02 15.02 2.91
C GLY A 180 11.68 13.53 2.94
N TYR A 181 11.67 12.92 1.76
CA TYR A 181 11.37 11.51 1.55
C TYR A 181 12.23 10.96 0.40
N HIS A 182 12.27 9.64 0.26
CA HIS A 182 13.02 9.00 -0.82
C HIS A 182 12.42 9.31 -2.20
N ARG A 183 13.26 9.37 -3.23
CA ARG A 183 12.84 9.58 -4.63
C ARG A 183 11.73 8.61 -5.05
N ASN A 184 11.83 7.35 -4.63
CA ASN A 184 10.87 6.29 -4.97
C ASN A 184 9.60 6.31 -4.12
N THR A 185 9.52 7.13 -3.07
CA THR A 185 8.31 7.23 -2.24
C THR A 185 7.13 7.71 -3.07
N LEU A 186 7.35 8.62 -4.03
CA LEU A 186 6.29 9.12 -4.89
C LEU A 186 5.69 8.03 -5.80
N ASN A 187 6.53 7.16 -6.39
CA ASN A 187 6.05 6.00 -7.16
C ASN A 187 5.07 5.17 -6.33
N ARG A 188 5.39 4.95 -5.05
CA ARG A 188 4.57 4.15 -4.14
C ARG A 188 3.27 4.86 -3.73
N VAL A 189 3.32 6.17 -3.55
CA VAL A 189 2.13 7.00 -3.28
C VAL A 189 1.17 6.93 -4.47
N ILE A 190 1.69 7.10 -5.67
CA ILE A 190 0.90 7.09 -6.90
C ILE A 190 0.36 5.68 -7.18
N SER A 191 1.18 4.64 -7.03
CA SER A 191 0.74 3.24 -7.23
C SER A 191 -0.31 2.77 -6.22
N ASN A 192 -0.45 3.44 -5.08
CA ASN A 192 -1.51 3.17 -4.11
C ASN A 192 -2.88 3.68 -4.60
N GLY A 193 -2.91 4.66 -5.52
CA GLY A 193 -4.15 5.20 -6.08
C GLY A 193 -4.99 6.02 -5.10
N ASN A 194 -4.45 6.35 -3.93
CA ASN A 194 -5.12 7.22 -2.97
C ASN A 194 -5.02 8.68 -3.46
N LEU A 195 -6.02 9.14 -4.23
CA LEU A 195 -6.05 10.47 -4.82
C LEU A 195 -5.81 11.62 -3.81
N PRO A 196 -6.43 11.64 -2.62
CA PRO A 196 -6.09 12.62 -1.58
C PRO A 196 -4.60 12.65 -1.23
N LEU A 197 -3.97 11.49 -1.06
CA LEU A 197 -2.55 11.39 -0.74
C LEU A 197 -1.67 11.84 -1.92
N ILE A 198 -2.04 11.45 -3.14
CA ILE A 198 -1.35 11.89 -4.37
C ILE A 198 -1.36 13.41 -4.46
N LYS A 199 -2.53 14.05 -4.30
CA LYS A 199 -2.68 15.51 -4.28
C LYS A 199 -1.83 16.16 -3.20
N LEU A 200 -1.75 15.54 -2.02
CA LEU A 200 -0.95 16.06 -0.92
C LEU A 200 0.55 16.07 -1.28
N PHE A 201 1.07 14.99 -1.87
CA PHE A 201 2.46 14.94 -2.34
C PHE A 201 2.70 15.93 -3.48
N THR A 202 1.89 15.94 -4.54
CA THR A 202 2.06 16.85 -5.69
C THR A 202 2.01 18.33 -5.31
N ASN A 203 1.11 18.72 -4.41
CA ASN A 203 1.08 20.09 -3.89
C ASN A 203 2.33 20.45 -3.09
N LYS A 204 2.95 19.48 -2.40
CA LYS A 204 4.22 19.69 -1.70
C LYS A 204 5.42 19.69 -2.66
N LEU A 205 5.41 18.81 -3.68
CA LEU A 205 6.42 18.74 -4.75
C LEU A 205 6.52 20.09 -5.48
N ALA A 206 5.38 20.74 -5.76
CA ALA A 206 5.35 22.09 -6.36
C ALA A 206 6.11 23.14 -5.52
N LYS A 207 6.27 22.93 -4.22
CA LYS A 207 7.05 23.79 -3.32
C LYS A 207 8.51 23.35 -3.16
N GLN A 208 8.82 22.07 -3.40
CA GLN A 208 10.13 21.46 -3.08
C GLN A 208 10.93 21.01 -4.32
N GLN A 209 10.50 21.35 -5.55
CA GLN A 209 11.23 21.11 -6.81
C GLN A 209 11.68 19.66 -7.06
N VAL A 210 10.90 18.68 -6.60
CA VAL A 210 11.20 17.29 -6.95
C VAL A 210 10.73 17.03 -8.38
N GLU A 211 11.60 16.45 -9.19
CA GLU A 211 11.38 16.20 -10.62
C GLU A 211 10.43 15.02 -10.86
N TRP A 212 9.52 15.20 -11.82
CA TRP A 212 8.78 14.10 -12.41
C TRP A 212 9.74 13.22 -13.21
N THR A 213 9.51 11.91 -13.18
CA THR A 213 10.24 10.95 -14.02
C THR A 213 9.23 10.09 -14.77
N PRO A 214 9.62 9.46 -15.89
CA PRO A 214 8.75 8.55 -16.63
C PRO A 214 8.20 7.44 -15.73
N LEU A 215 9.01 6.91 -14.82
CA LEU A 215 8.60 5.87 -13.88
C LEU A 215 7.52 6.35 -12.89
N ILE A 216 7.63 7.57 -12.38
CA ILE A 216 6.61 8.19 -11.50
C ILE A 216 5.29 8.31 -12.26
N LEU A 217 5.34 8.82 -13.49
CA LEU A 217 4.16 9.08 -14.31
C LEU A 217 3.48 7.76 -14.74
N LYS A 218 4.23 6.72 -15.12
CA LYS A 218 3.70 5.39 -15.43
C LYS A 218 3.07 4.68 -14.22
N SER A 219 3.57 4.94 -13.00
CA SER A 219 3.13 4.23 -11.80
C SER A 219 1.64 4.39 -11.46
N VAL A 220 0.97 5.41 -12.01
CA VAL A 220 -0.47 5.64 -11.81
C VAL A 220 -1.32 4.55 -12.46
N PHE A 221 -0.83 3.87 -13.49
CA PHE A 221 -1.59 2.80 -14.14
C PHE A 221 -1.63 1.51 -13.30
N TRP A 222 -0.76 1.38 -12.31
CA TRP A 222 -0.80 0.26 -11.37
C TRP A 222 -1.91 0.37 -10.32
N CYS A 223 -2.58 1.53 -10.21
CA CYS A 223 -3.49 1.81 -9.09
C CYS A 223 -4.99 1.62 -9.38
N ASP A 224 -5.35 1.16 -10.60
CA ASP A 224 -6.74 0.97 -11.08
C ASP A 224 -7.73 2.07 -10.65
N ASN A 225 -7.25 3.32 -10.61
CA ASN A 225 -8.04 4.47 -10.19
C ASN A 225 -8.03 5.54 -11.28
N LEU A 226 -9.11 5.59 -12.06
CA LEU A 226 -9.29 6.52 -13.16
C LEU A 226 -9.15 7.99 -12.73
N ASP A 227 -9.60 8.36 -11.53
CA ASP A 227 -9.49 9.75 -11.06
C ASP A 227 -8.05 10.13 -10.72
N ALA A 228 -7.25 9.17 -10.23
CA ALA A 228 -5.81 9.35 -10.05
C ALA A 228 -5.10 9.50 -11.40
N ILE A 229 -5.45 8.69 -12.40
CA ILE A 229 -4.91 8.78 -13.76
C ILE A 229 -5.21 10.16 -14.34
N LYS A 230 -6.47 10.59 -14.33
CA LYS A 230 -6.89 11.94 -14.78
C LYS A 230 -6.16 13.07 -14.07
N TYR A 231 -5.83 12.89 -12.78
CA TYR A 231 -5.08 13.88 -12.02
C TYR A 231 -3.60 13.94 -12.40
N ILE A 232 -2.98 12.80 -12.70
CA ILE A 232 -1.55 12.70 -13.05
C ILE A 232 -1.30 13.06 -14.53
N ASP A 233 -2.27 12.80 -15.40
CA ASP A 233 -2.12 12.95 -16.85
C ASP A 233 -1.66 14.36 -17.33
N PRO A 234 -2.14 15.48 -16.76
CA PRO A 234 -1.60 16.80 -17.08
C PRO A 234 -0.10 16.96 -16.82
N PHE A 235 0.44 16.28 -15.81
CA PHE A 235 1.88 16.31 -15.51
C PHE A 235 2.70 15.52 -16.54
N ARG A 236 2.12 14.48 -17.14
CA ARG A 236 2.75 13.76 -18.26
C ARG A 236 2.92 14.69 -19.46
N TYR A 237 1.87 15.41 -19.87
CA TYR A 237 1.98 16.35 -20.99
C TYR A 237 3.02 17.45 -20.74
N GLN A 238 3.09 17.99 -19.52
CA GLN A 238 4.11 18.97 -19.13
C GLN A 238 5.53 18.38 -19.20
N TYR A 239 5.70 17.15 -18.73
CA TYR A 239 6.97 16.43 -18.81
C TYR A 239 7.40 16.21 -20.26
N LEU A 240 6.52 15.68 -21.10
CA LEU A 240 6.82 15.45 -22.52
C LEU A 240 7.06 16.75 -23.30
N ALA A 241 6.37 17.83 -22.97
CA ALA A 241 6.62 19.13 -23.60
C ALA A 241 8.01 19.70 -23.27
N SER A 242 8.57 19.34 -22.12
CA SER A 242 9.88 19.84 -21.66
C SER A 242 11.05 18.89 -21.95
N HIS A 243 10.82 17.58 -21.92
CA HIS A 243 11.86 16.55 -22.03
C HIS A 243 11.64 15.57 -23.20
N GLY A 244 10.51 15.67 -23.91
CA GLY A 244 10.15 14.72 -24.96
C GLY A 244 11.10 14.69 -26.16
N SER A 245 11.83 15.78 -26.44
CA SER A 245 12.88 15.79 -27.46
C SER A 245 14.16 15.06 -27.06
N GLU A 246 14.33 14.77 -25.77
CA GLU A 246 15.48 14.04 -25.23
C GLU A 246 15.23 12.53 -25.10
N LEU A 247 13.96 12.11 -25.19
CA LEU A 247 13.56 10.71 -25.17
C LEU A 247 13.77 10.06 -26.54
N ASP A 248 14.25 8.82 -26.56
CA ASP A 248 14.30 8.02 -27.78
C ASP A 248 12.85 7.74 -28.27
N PRO A 249 12.57 7.83 -29.59
CA PRO A 249 11.31 7.37 -30.17
C PRO A 249 10.83 5.99 -29.68
N GLU A 250 11.75 5.06 -29.39
CA GLU A 250 11.40 3.73 -28.84
C GLU A 250 10.88 3.83 -27.39
N GLU A 251 11.43 4.71 -26.56
CA GLU A 251 10.96 4.95 -25.19
C GLU A 251 9.59 5.63 -25.16
N LEU A 252 9.32 6.54 -26.10
CA LEU A 252 8.02 7.20 -26.28
C LEU A 252 6.94 6.19 -26.71
N ALA A 253 7.25 5.31 -27.68
CA ALA A 253 6.33 4.29 -28.15
C ALA A 253 6.03 3.22 -27.08
N ASP A 254 7.06 2.77 -26.34
CA ASP A 254 6.89 1.86 -25.20
C ASP A 254 6.03 2.48 -24.10
N TRP A 255 6.13 3.80 -23.89
CA TRP A 255 5.32 4.49 -22.90
C TRP A 255 3.84 4.32 -23.18
N ASP A 256 3.39 4.64 -24.38
CA ASP A 256 1.96 4.61 -24.69
C ASP A 256 1.40 3.19 -24.76
N ASN A 257 2.12 2.25 -25.37
CA ASN A 257 1.70 0.86 -25.44
C ASN A 257 1.62 0.22 -24.04
N SER A 258 2.56 0.54 -23.15
CA SER A 258 2.55 0.00 -21.77
C SER A 258 1.32 0.43 -20.95
N GLU A 259 0.83 1.67 -21.14
CA GLU A 259 -0.36 2.17 -20.44
C GLU A 259 -1.64 1.43 -20.90
N PHE A 260 -1.77 1.18 -22.21
CA PHE A 260 -2.88 0.40 -22.77
C PHE A 260 -2.83 -1.06 -22.34
N LEU A 261 -1.66 -1.70 -22.41
CA LEU A 261 -1.48 -3.09 -22.01
C LEU A 261 -1.85 -3.30 -20.54
N GLU A 262 -1.47 -2.38 -19.65
CA GLU A 262 -1.81 -2.46 -18.23
C GLU A 262 -3.33 -2.33 -18.00
N ALA A 263 -4.00 -1.41 -18.70
CA ALA A 263 -5.46 -1.27 -18.64
C ALA A 263 -6.18 -2.53 -19.11
N VAL A 264 -5.69 -3.15 -20.19
CA VAL A 264 -6.20 -4.43 -20.71
C VAL A 264 -5.94 -5.56 -19.72
N PHE A 265 -4.73 -5.68 -19.18
CA PHE A 265 -4.34 -6.71 -18.22
C PHE A 265 -5.23 -6.71 -16.97
N ARG A 266 -5.61 -5.51 -16.49
CA ARG A 266 -6.49 -5.35 -15.32
C ARG A 266 -7.97 -5.54 -15.59
N GLY A 267 -8.39 -5.55 -16.86
CA GLY A 267 -9.81 -5.56 -17.22
C GLY A 267 -10.47 -4.18 -17.09
N SER A 268 -9.70 -3.09 -17.06
CA SER A 268 -10.19 -1.74 -16.74
C SER A 268 -10.68 -0.99 -17.97
N LEU A 269 -11.90 -1.31 -18.44
CA LEU A 269 -12.50 -0.69 -19.63
C LEU A 269 -12.58 0.84 -19.56
N ASP A 270 -12.86 1.43 -18.39
CA ASP A 270 -13.00 2.88 -18.26
C ASP A 270 -11.66 3.60 -18.43
N ILE A 271 -10.57 2.99 -17.96
CA ILE A 271 -9.20 3.50 -18.17
C ILE A 271 -8.83 3.35 -19.64
N LEU A 272 -9.13 2.21 -20.25
CA LEU A 272 -8.87 1.96 -21.68
C LEU A 272 -9.59 2.99 -22.57
N LYS A 273 -10.86 3.29 -22.29
CA LYS A 273 -11.63 4.34 -22.98
C LYS A 273 -11.00 5.72 -22.79
N TYR A 274 -10.64 6.06 -21.54
CA TYR A 274 -9.98 7.33 -21.26
C TYR A 274 -8.66 7.47 -22.02
N LEU A 275 -7.83 6.43 -22.05
CA LEU A 275 -6.59 6.40 -22.80
C LEU A 275 -6.86 6.58 -24.29
N HIS A 276 -7.79 5.82 -24.87
CA HIS A 276 -8.14 5.95 -26.28
C HIS A 276 -8.59 7.36 -26.67
N ASP A 277 -9.47 7.97 -25.86
CA ASP A 277 -10.02 9.30 -26.13
C ASP A 277 -8.96 10.42 -25.99
N ASN A 278 -7.91 10.20 -25.19
CA ASN A 278 -6.93 11.23 -24.84
C ASN A 278 -5.50 10.96 -25.37
N ARG A 279 -5.23 9.79 -25.98
CA ARG A 279 -3.93 9.41 -26.56
C ARG A 279 -4.07 9.06 -28.05
N PRO A 280 -4.37 10.03 -28.93
CA PRO A 280 -4.50 9.77 -30.36
C PRO A 280 -3.21 9.23 -31.01
N GLU A 281 -2.06 9.44 -30.38
CA GLU A 281 -0.76 8.90 -30.79
C GLU A 281 -0.61 7.39 -30.56
N ALA A 282 -1.32 6.83 -29.58
CA ALA A 282 -1.22 5.43 -29.21
C ALA A 282 -1.99 4.56 -30.22
N LYS A 283 -1.30 3.63 -30.87
CA LYS A 283 -1.93 2.69 -31.79
C LYS A 283 -2.35 1.42 -31.05
N ILE A 284 -3.60 1.02 -31.24
CA ILE A 284 -4.05 -0.32 -30.84
C ILE A 284 -3.49 -1.31 -31.85
N ASP A 285 -2.42 -2.00 -31.47
CA ASP A 285 -1.76 -3.04 -32.28
C ASP A 285 -2.20 -4.46 -31.87
N HIS A 286 -1.70 -5.45 -32.59
CA HIS A 286 -1.99 -6.88 -32.35
C HIS A 286 -1.61 -7.34 -30.93
N GLN A 287 -0.59 -6.76 -30.28
CA GLN A 287 -0.15 -7.20 -28.95
C GLN A 287 -1.21 -6.90 -27.88
N ILE A 288 -1.84 -5.71 -27.96
CA ILE A 288 -2.92 -5.32 -27.05
C ILE A 288 -4.12 -6.26 -27.19
N MET A 289 -4.43 -6.67 -28.42
CA MET A 289 -5.52 -7.60 -28.72
C MET A 289 -5.22 -9.03 -28.25
N ASP A 290 -4.00 -9.52 -28.46
CA ASP A 290 -3.57 -10.84 -28.01
C ASP A 290 -3.60 -10.94 -26.48
N LEU A 291 -3.20 -9.87 -25.80
CA LEU A 291 -3.32 -9.78 -24.34
C LEU A 291 -4.79 -9.81 -23.91
N ALA A 292 -5.66 -9.03 -24.54
CA ALA A 292 -7.09 -9.01 -24.22
C ALA A 292 -7.74 -10.40 -24.41
N CYS A 293 -7.33 -11.16 -25.43
CA CYS A 293 -7.84 -12.50 -25.69
C CYS A 293 -7.29 -13.57 -24.73
N SER A 294 -6.07 -13.37 -24.22
CA SER A 294 -5.40 -14.35 -23.32
C SER A 294 -5.74 -14.16 -21.85
N GLN A 295 -6.09 -12.95 -21.42
CA GLN A 295 -6.44 -12.64 -20.03
C GLN A 295 -7.91 -13.02 -19.71
N GLY A 296 -8.16 -13.45 -18.47
CA GLY A 296 -9.46 -14.01 -18.03
C GLY A 296 -9.62 -15.53 -18.26
N ASN A 297 -8.51 -16.28 -18.26
CA ASN A 297 -8.51 -17.76 -18.21
C ASN A 297 -8.10 -18.27 -16.81
N LEU A 298 -8.20 -17.41 -15.79
CA LEU A 298 -7.95 -17.77 -14.40
C LEU A 298 -9.32 -17.95 -13.74
N ASP A 299 -9.66 -19.21 -13.40
CA ASP A 299 -10.94 -19.66 -12.79
C ASP A 299 -11.42 -18.87 -11.55
N VAL A 300 -10.61 -17.96 -11.03
CA VAL A 300 -10.80 -17.31 -9.74
C VAL A 300 -11.73 -16.07 -9.81
N LEU A 301 -11.96 -15.44 -10.98
CA LEU A 301 -12.72 -14.18 -11.05
C LEU A 301 -13.62 -14.03 -12.29
N LYS A 302 -14.81 -14.67 -12.29
CA LYS A 302 -15.87 -14.51 -13.31
C LYS A 302 -16.21 -13.06 -13.72
N ALA A 303 -15.94 -12.07 -12.86
CA ALA A 303 -16.13 -10.65 -13.17
C ALA A 303 -15.08 -10.11 -14.15
N ILE A 304 -13.84 -10.60 -14.05
CA ILE A 304 -12.73 -10.26 -14.95
C ILE A 304 -12.99 -10.85 -16.34
N ASP A 305 -13.56 -12.05 -16.42
CA ASP A 305 -13.88 -12.70 -17.70
C ASP A 305 -14.83 -11.85 -18.56
N ASN A 306 -15.91 -11.31 -17.96
CA ASN A 306 -16.84 -10.39 -18.63
C ASN A 306 -16.20 -9.03 -18.94
N ALA A 307 -15.27 -8.56 -18.09
CA ALA A 307 -14.57 -7.31 -18.33
C ALA A 307 -13.68 -7.37 -19.58
N HIS A 308 -12.99 -8.49 -19.81
CA HIS A 308 -12.20 -8.69 -21.02
C HIS A 308 -13.04 -8.81 -22.29
N LEU A 309 -14.25 -9.40 -22.23
CA LEU A 309 -15.15 -9.42 -23.39
C LEU A 309 -15.53 -7.99 -23.84
N ASN A 310 -15.87 -7.12 -22.89
CA ASN A 310 -16.18 -5.71 -23.20
C ASN A 310 -14.97 -4.95 -23.74
N ILE A 311 -13.76 -5.28 -23.26
CA ILE A 311 -12.50 -4.73 -23.79
C ILE A 311 -12.29 -5.19 -25.23
N VAL A 312 -12.45 -6.49 -25.52
CA VAL A 312 -12.31 -7.01 -26.89
C VAL A 312 -13.32 -6.35 -27.83
N GLU A 313 -14.57 -6.19 -27.40
CA GLU A 313 -15.58 -5.45 -28.16
C GLU A 313 -15.12 -4.02 -28.46
N PHE A 314 -14.65 -3.29 -27.45
CA PHE A 314 -14.14 -1.94 -27.61
C PHE A 314 -12.94 -1.86 -28.56
N LEU A 315 -11.96 -2.76 -28.42
CA LEU A 315 -10.76 -2.80 -29.25
C LEU A 315 -11.11 -3.09 -30.72
N ILE A 316 -12.04 -4.00 -31.00
CA ILE A 316 -12.47 -4.31 -32.37
C ILE A 316 -13.16 -3.12 -33.04
N GLN A 317 -13.93 -2.34 -32.27
CA GLN A 317 -14.60 -1.14 -32.78
C GLN A 317 -13.64 -0.01 -33.10
N ASN A 318 -12.49 0.06 -32.41
CA ASN A 318 -11.57 1.22 -32.45
C ASN A 318 -10.16 0.91 -32.98
N ARG A 319 -9.89 -0.32 -33.44
CA ARG A 319 -8.58 -0.72 -33.98
C ARG A 319 -8.20 0.02 -35.26
N THR A 320 -6.92 0.37 -35.39
CA THR A 320 -6.36 1.03 -36.58
C THR A 320 -5.91 0.06 -37.66
N GLU A 321 -5.66 -1.20 -37.30
CA GLU A 321 -5.21 -2.25 -38.24
C GLU A 321 -6.39 -3.05 -38.78
N HIS A 322 -6.47 -3.18 -40.11
CA HIS A 322 -7.45 -4.03 -40.79
C HIS A 322 -7.03 -5.50 -40.79
N GLU A 323 -6.56 -6.04 -39.66
CA GLU A 323 -6.33 -7.47 -39.54
C GLU A 323 -7.65 -8.23 -39.72
N SER A 324 -7.59 -9.32 -40.49
CA SER A 324 -8.77 -10.14 -40.77
C SER A 324 -9.31 -10.72 -39.46
N ILE A 325 -10.63 -10.83 -39.37
CA ILE A 325 -11.29 -11.51 -38.23
C ILE A 325 -10.77 -12.94 -38.07
N ASP A 326 -10.28 -13.55 -39.15
CA ASP A 326 -9.69 -14.89 -39.15
C ASP A 326 -8.40 -14.97 -38.29
N ILE A 327 -7.57 -13.93 -38.27
CA ILE A 327 -6.38 -13.86 -37.41
C ILE A 327 -6.80 -13.73 -35.94
N LEU A 328 -7.77 -12.86 -35.65
CA LEU A 328 -8.35 -12.72 -34.31
C LEU A 328 -8.97 -14.04 -33.80
N MET A 329 -9.68 -14.76 -34.68
CA MET A 329 -10.24 -16.07 -34.35
C MET A 329 -9.13 -17.08 -34.05
N LYS A 330 -8.03 -17.08 -34.81
CA LYS A 330 -6.87 -17.94 -34.54
C LYS A 330 -6.28 -17.69 -33.15
N HIS A 331 -6.19 -16.44 -32.70
CA HIS A 331 -5.71 -16.12 -31.35
C HIS A 331 -6.68 -16.60 -30.26
N SER A 332 -8.00 -16.53 -30.47
CA SER A 332 -9.00 -17.11 -29.55
C SER A 332 -8.97 -18.65 -29.46
N PHE A 333 -8.39 -19.35 -30.44
CA PHE A 333 -8.15 -20.80 -30.37
C PHE A 333 -6.92 -21.17 -29.53
N ILE A 334 -5.91 -20.31 -29.48
CA ILE A 334 -4.69 -20.51 -28.68
C ILE A 334 -5.02 -20.37 -27.19
N TYR A 335 -5.99 -19.50 -26.85
CA TYR A 335 -6.44 -19.24 -25.49
C TYR A 335 -7.95 -19.56 -25.40
N PRO A 336 -8.36 -20.75 -24.92
CA PRO A 336 -9.72 -21.28 -25.11
C PRO A 336 -10.79 -20.48 -24.36
N ARG A 337 -11.28 -19.39 -24.99
CA ARG A 337 -12.36 -18.51 -24.53
C ARG A 337 -13.56 -18.61 -25.47
N ILE A 338 -14.52 -19.46 -25.10
CA ILE A 338 -15.71 -19.77 -25.91
C ILE A 338 -16.59 -18.54 -26.12
N ASP A 339 -16.65 -17.65 -25.13
CA ASP A 339 -17.39 -16.38 -25.17
C ASP A 339 -16.83 -15.41 -26.22
N ILE A 340 -15.51 -15.16 -26.20
CA ILE A 340 -14.82 -14.32 -27.18
C ILE A 340 -14.91 -14.95 -28.58
N PHE A 341 -14.71 -16.27 -28.68
CA PHE A 341 -14.86 -17.00 -29.93
C PHE A 341 -16.28 -16.87 -30.53
N ASN A 342 -17.32 -17.07 -29.71
CA ASN A 342 -18.71 -16.94 -30.15
C ASN A 342 -19.01 -15.52 -30.62
N PHE A 343 -18.50 -14.51 -29.92
CA PHE A 343 -18.64 -13.11 -30.31
C PHE A 343 -17.93 -12.80 -31.65
N LEU A 344 -16.67 -13.21 -31.80
CA LEU A 344 -15.92 -13.06 -33.05
C LEU A 344 -16.60 -13.79 -34.22
N ASN A 345 -17.16 -14.98 -33.97
CA ASN A 345 -17.89 -15.75 -34.96
C ASN A 345 -19.22 -15.06 -35.36
N GLN A 346 -19.95 -14.47 -34.41
CA GLN A 346 -21.13 -13.63 -34.72
C GLN A 346 -20.76 -12.41 -35.56
N LEU A 347 -19.65 -11.74 -35.25
CA LEU A 347 -19.14 -10.62 -36.05
C LEU A 347 -18.73 -11.05 -37.46
N ASN A 348 -18.12 -12.23 -37.61
CA ASN A 348 -17.77 -12.76 -38.93
C ASN A 348 -19.02 -13.07 -39.76
N ASN A 349 -20.01 -13.73 -39.14
CA ASN A 349 -21.26 -14.09 -39.80
C ASN A 349 -22.15 -12.88 -40.15
N THR A 350 -22.02 -11.77 -39.45
CA THR A 350 -22.71 -10.51 -39.77
C THR A 350 -22.03 -9.73 -40.89
N LYS A 351 -20.69 -9.76 -41.01
CA LYS A 351 -19.97 -9.18 -42.16
C LYS A 351 -20.26 -9.87 -43.49
N VAL A 352 -20.67 -11.14 -43.48
CA VAL A 352 -21.13 -11.85 -44.68
C VAL A 352 -22.46 -11.28 -45.21
N ASN A 353 -23.22 -10.51 -44.41
CA ASN A 353 -24.56 -10.01 -44.76
C ASN A 353 -24.71 -8.47 -44.85
N SER A 354 -23.64 -7.68 -44.79
CA SER A 354 -23.75 -6.23 -45.01
C SER A 354 -22.52 -5.62 -45.67
N PHE A 355 -22.47 -5.68 -47.01
CA PHE A 355 -21.83 -4.65 -47.83
C PHE A 355 -22.91 -4.03 -48.73
N PRO A 356 -23.18 -2.72 -48.67
CA PRO A 356 -23.41 -2.00 -49.90
C PRO A 356 -22.06 -1.87 -50.59
N VAL A 357 -21.98 -2.41 -51.80
CA VAL A 357 -20.95 -2.05 -52.77
C VAL A 357 -20.96 -0.51 -52.91
N LEU A 358 -19.99 0.17 -52.33
CA LEU A 358 -19.66 1.52 -52.77
C LEU A 358 -18.52 1.41 -53.77
N SER A 359 -18.96 1.44 -55.02
CA SER A 359 -18.17 1.63 -56.23
C SER A 359 -17.13 2.72 -56.04
N TYR A 360 -15.91 2.40 -56.48
CA TYR A 360 -14.93 3.36 -56.97
C TYR A 360 -15.61 4.49 -57.75
N ARG A 361 -15.34 5.74 -57.37
CA ARG A 361 -15.24 6.82 -58.35
C ARG A 361 -13.75 7.08 -58.54
N GLU A 362 -13.27 6.65 -59.70
CA GLU A 362 -12.07 7.18 -60.33
C GLU A 362 -12.34 8.64 -60.69
N GLU A 363 -11.58 9.55 -60.10
CA GLU A 363 -10.70 10.56 -60.75
C GLU A 363 -9.94 11.35 -59.69
#